data_AF-A0A4Q1EY55-F1
#
_entry.id   AF-A0A4Q1EY55-F1
#
_cell.length_a   1.000
_cell.length_b   1.000
_cell.length_c   1.000
_cell.angle_alpha   90.00
_cell.angle_beta   90.00
_cell.angle_gamma   90.00
#
_symmetry.space_group_name_H-M   'P 1'
#
loop_
_entity.id
_entity.type
_entity.pdbx_description
1 polymer ?
#
loop_
_entity_poly.entity_id
_entity_poly.type
_entity_poly.pdbx_seq_one_letter_code
_entity_poly.pdbx_strand_id
1 'polypeptide(L)'
;MKGWLGTSLKCFTKGNVLENSAYTNSMVAQYYLFVHKPDSAGIYIAKADEKMMNQKTTDVESLWVYYTMGYYYNKVNNSEQAEKALKKALEINIKTRHTYSSHIKDVYKALAELYKKKNEGGKAYSYLKKYMEEEGRSDASRFAAMNKATEDFMLEVKQESDWHKNDLPLFIALSISVLTISGVYVRKMISGLKQKKNTLKEQTDALKNRVQTKQLEEITELAKRNDSSFLLKFKELYPDFIKELLKINPDLENSELTFCAMLKLRFSSKEIADYTFVQHRSVQQKKYRIRKRLNIPGEIDIYDFFENLTE
;
A
#
# COMPACT_ATOMS: atom_id res chain seq x y z
N MET A 1 -46.07 38.75 -31.38
CA MET A 1 -45.02 37.86 -31.96
C MET A 1 -45.53 36.43 -32.24
N LYS A 2 -46.63 36.23 -33.00
CA LYS A 2 -47.17 34.87 -33.30
C LYS A 2 -46.95 34.37 -34.74
N GLY A 3 -46.39 35.19 -35.65
CA GLY A 3 -46.32 34.85 -37.09
C GLY A 3 -45.11 34.04 -37.57
N TRP A 4 -43.94 34.21 -36.94
CA TRP A 4 -42.67 33.64 -37.45
C TRP A 4 -42.35 32.24 -36.88
N LEU A 5 -42.63 32.02 -35.59
CA LEU A 5 -42.37 30.76 -34.90
C LEU A 5 -43.18 29.59 -35.48
N GLY A 6 -44.47 29.79 -35.76
CA GLY A 6 -45.35 28.76 -36.32
C GLY A 6 -44.98 28.38 -37.75
N THR A 7 -44.47 29.32 -38.54
CA THR A 7 -44.02 29.07 -39.93
C THR A 7 -42.71 28.30 -39.95
N SER A 8 -41.76 28.65 -39.07
CA SER A 8 -40.48 27.93 -38.93
C SER A 8 -40.66 26.47 -38.50
N LEU A 9 -41.51 26.18 -37.51
CA LEU A 9 -41.82 24.80 -37.12
C LEU A 9 -42.46 24.00 -38.27
N LYS A 10 -43.40 24.61 -39.00
CA LYS A 10 -44.03 23.99 -40.17
C LYS A 10 -43.00 23.66 -41.25
N CYS A 11 -42.02 24.53 -41.51
CA CYS A 11 -40.96 24.27 -42.46
C CYS A 11 -40.05 23.11 -42.00
N PHE A 12 -39.57 23.12 -40.76
CA PHE A 12 -38.70 22.05 -40.24
C PHE A 12 -39.42 20.70 -40.19
N THR A 13 -40.67 20.67 -39.75
CA THR A 13 -41.47 19.44 -39.70
C THR A 13 -41.79 18.92 -41.09
N LYS A 14 -42.15 19.79 -42.05
CA LYS A 14 -42.38 19.39 -43.45
C LYS A 14 -41.10 18.87 -44.10
N GLY A 15 -39.95 19.51 -43.87
CA GLY A 15 -38.66 19.02 -44.33
C GLY A 15 -38.30 17.66 -43.72
N ASN A 16 -38.52 17.49 -42.42
CA ASN A 16 -38.27 16.22 -41.73
C ASN A 16 -39.20 15.09 -42.21
N VAL A 17 -40.45 15.40 -42.60
CA VAL A 17 -41.35 14.40 -43.21
C VAL A 17 -40.82 13.91 -44.55
N LEU A 18 -40.16 14.77 -45.33
CA LEU A 18 -39.64 14.42 -46.65
C LEU A 18 -38.34 13.61 -46.56
N GLU A 19 -37.41 14.02 -45.71
CA GLU A 19 -36.06 13.42 -45.65
C GLU A 19 -35.94 12.35 -44.56
N ASN A 20 -36.53 12.59 -43.39
CA ASN A 20 -36.52 11.71 -42.22
C ASN A 20 -35.14 11.12 -41.88
N SER A 21 -34.12 11.97 -41.95
CA SER A 21 -32.73 11.68 -41.67
C SER A 21 -32.36 11.98 -40.21
N ALA A 22 -31.18 11.55 -39.78
CA ALA A 22 -30.64 11.93 -38.47
C ALA A 22 -30.53 13.47 -38.34
N TYR A 23 -30.08 14.13 -39.40
CA TYR A 23 -29.91 15.57 -39.44
C TYR A 23 -31.25 16.31 -39.33
N THR A 24 -32.24 15.98 -40.16
CA THR A 24 -33.54 16.66 -40.14
C THR A 24 -34.29 16.45 -38.82
N ASN A 25 -34.19 15.27 -38.20
CA ASN A 25 -34.74 15.04 -36.86
C ASN A 25 -34.02 15.92 -35.82
N SER A 26 -32.69 16.05 -35.90
CA SER A 26 -31.93 16.94 -35.00
C SER A 26 -32.29 18.42 -35.16
N MET A 27 -32.59 18.88 -36.37
CA MET A 27 -33.06 20.26 -36.60
C MET A 27 -34.40 20.53 -35.92
N VAL A 28 -35.33 19.58 -36.00
CA VAL A 28 -36.62 19.68 -35.30
C VAL A 28 -36.40 19.68 -33.77
N ALA A 29 -35.50 18.85 -33.26
CA ALA A 29 -35.13 18.85 -31.85
C ALA A 29 -34.55 20.20 -31.40
N GLN A 30 -33.67 20.79 -32.21
CA GLN A 30 -33.07 22.09 -31.92
C GLN A 30 -34.12 23.21 -31.89
N TYR A 31 -35.10 23.18 -32.79
CA TYR A 31 -36.23 24.13 -32.73
C TYR A 31 -36.98 23.99 -31.39
N TYR A 32 -37.30 22.77 -30.96
CA TYR A 32 -37.98 22.55 -29.68
C TYR A 32 -37.15 22.99 -28.48
N LEU A 33 -35.83 22.80 -28.51
CA LEU A 33 -34.90 23.33 -27.53
C LEU A 33 -34.92 24.87 -27.49
N PHE A 34 -34.95 25.51 -28.66
CA PHE A 34 -35.01 26.97 -28.78
C PHE A 34 -36.32 27.55 -28.21
N VAL A 35 -37.46 26.87 -28.38
CA VAL A 35 -38.74 27.28 -27.78
C VAL A 35 -38.98 26.73 -26.36
N HIS A 36 -37.91 26.28 -25.69
CA HIS A 36 -37.93 25.79 -24.31
C HIS A 36 -38.88 24.61 -24.06
N LYS A 37 -38.97 23.67 -25.01
CA LYS A 37 -39.76 22.42 -24.91
C LYS A 37 -38.87 21.18 -24.97
N PRO A 38 -38.11 20.87 -23.89
CA PRO A 38 -37.17 19.75 -23.89
C PRO A 38 -37.87 18.39 -24.09
N ASP A 39 -39.05 18.17 -23.53
CA ASP A 39 -39.77 16.88 -23.69
C ASP A 39 -40.07 16.58 -25.17
N SER A 40 -40.51 17.60 -25.91
CA SER A 40 -40.74 17.49 -27.35
C SER A 40 -39.42 17.29 -28.10
N ALA A 41 -38.35 17.97 -27.70
CA ALA A 41 -37.02 17.79 -28.30
C ALA A 41 -36.51 16.36 -28.12
N GLY A 42 -36.70 15.76 -26.94
CA GLY A 42 -36.25 14.41 -26.60
C GLY A 42 -36.76 13.34 -27.58
N ILE A 43 -38.01 13.45 -28.04
CA ILE A 43 -38.59 12.55 -29.03
C ILE A 43 -37.79 12.56 -30.34
N TYR A 44 -37.42 13.75 -30.81
CA TYR A 44 -36.67 13.91 -32.06
C TYR A 44 -35.18 13.62 -31.89
N ILE A 45 -34.63 13.81 -30.68
CA ILE A 45 -33.28 13.35 -30.33
C ILE A 45 -33.18 11.82 -30.42
N ALA A 46 -34.14 11.09 -29.84
CA ALA A 46 -34.16 9.63 -29.90
C ALA A 46 -34.26 9.13 -31.36
N LYS A 47 -35.11 9.77 -32.17
CA LYS A 47 -35.22 9.47 -33.61
C LYS A 47 -33.93 9.80 -34.37
N ALA A 48 -33.27 10.91 -34.05
CA ALA A 48 -32.01 11.27 -34.69
C ALA A 48 -30.91 10.24 -34.38
N ASP A 49 -30.83 9.77 -33.13
CA ASP A 49 -29.88 8.73 -32.71
C ASP A 49 -30.15 7.40 -33.41
N GLU A 50 -31.41 6.95 -33.43
CA GLU A 50 -31.83 5.73 -34.14
C GLU A 50 -31.46 5.80 -35.63
N LYS A 51 -31.75 6.93 -36.29
CA LYS A 51 -31.42 7.14 -37.71
C LYS A 51 -29.92 7.14 -37.95
N MET A 52 -29.13 7.73 -37.05
CA MET A 52 -27.67 7.75 -37.14
C MET A 52 -27.05 6.35 -36.97
N MET A 53 -27.69 5.46 -36.22
CA MET A 53 -27.27 4.06 -36.10
C MET A 53 -27.63 3.21 -37.33
N ASN A 54 -28.78 3.49 -37.95
CA ASN A 54 -29.36 2.67 -39.01
C ASN A 54 -29.07 3.17 -40.43
N GLN A 55 -28.53 4.38 -40.58
CA GLN A 55 -28.24 5.00 -41.88
C GLN A 55 -26.82 5.55 -41.89
N LYS A 56 -26.18 5.55 -43.06
CA LYS A 56 -24.87 6.17 -43.23
C LYS A 56 -25.04 7.69 -43.18
N THR A 57 -24.62 8.31 -42.08
CA THR A 57 -24.58 9.77 -41.91
C THR A 57 -23.21 10.32 -42.26
N THR A 58 -23.16 11.52 -42.83
CA THR A 58 -21.87 12.20 -43.06
C THR A 58 -21.25 12.64 -41.73
N ASP A 59 -19.93 12.85 -41.71
CA ASP A 59 -19.23 13.36 -40.53
C ASP A 59 -19.82 14.72 -40.07
N VAL A 60 -20.28 15.57 -41.00
CA VAL A 60 -20.87 16.88 -40.71
C VAL A 60 -22.22 16.76 -40.00
N GLU A 61 -23.11 15.94 -40.56
CA GLU A 61 -24.43 15.68 -39.97
C GLU A 61 -24.28 15.03 -38.60
N SER A 62 -23.34 14.09 -38.47
CA SER A 62 -23.07 13.39 -37.21
C SER A 62 -22.56 14.36 -36.13
N LEU A 63 -21.65 15.28 -36.48
CA LEU A 63 -21.19 16.32 -35.55
C LEU A 63 -22.36 17.16 -35.04
N TRP A 64 -23.25 17.57 -35.95
CA TRP A 64 -24.43 18.37 -35.62
C TRP A 64 -25.42 17.63 -34.72
N VAL A 65 -25.69 16.36 -35.04
CA VAL A 65 -26.57 15.50 -34.23
C VAL A 65 -25.98 15.34 -32.83
N TYR A 66 -24.69 15.00 -32.70
CA TYR A 66 -24.03 14.84 -31.41
C TYR A 66 -23.97 16.14 -30.59
N TYR A 67 -23.73 17.29 -31.21
CA TYR A 67 -23.85 18.58 -30.54
C TYR A 67 -25.26 18.80 -29.99
N THR A 68 -26.29 18.58 -30.82
CA THR A 68 -27.69 18.79 -30.43
C THR A 68 -28.11 17.83 -29.30
N MET A 69 -27.67 16.58 -29.35
CA MET A 69 -27.82 15.60 -28.26
C MET A 69 -27.16 16.10 -26.98
N GLY A 70 -25.91 16.54 -27.07
CA GLY A 70 -25.14 17.07 -25.94
C GLY A 70 -25.82 18.26 -25.28
N TYR A 71 -26.30 19.21 -26.09
CA TYR A 71 -27.05 20.38 -25.62
C TYR A 71 -28.38 19.98 -24.96
N TYR A 72 -29.12 19.04 -25.56
CA TYR A 72 -30.35 18.49 -24.97
C TYR A 72 -30.08 17.87 -23.59
N TYR A 73 -29.08 16.98 -23.49
CA TYR A 73 -28.73 16.32 -22.24
C TYR A 73 -28.27 17.31 -21.15
N ASN A 74 -27.56 18.37 -21.53
CA ASN A 74 -27.24 19.48 -20.62
C ASN A 74 -28.49 20.19 -20.07
N LYS A 75 -29.56 20.33 -20.88
CA LYS A 75 -30.83 20.96 -20.46
C LYS A 75 -31.63 20.07 -19.53
N VAL A 76 -31.65 18.77 -19.76
CA VAL A 76 -32.33 17.79 -18.88
C VAL A 76 -31.45 17.31 -17.71
N ASN A 77 -30.30 17.97 -17.47
CA ASN A 77 -29.35 17.66 -16.41
C ASN A 77 -28.81 16.22 -16.42
N ASN A 78 -28.72 15.59 -17.59
CA ASN A 78 -28.06 14.30 -17.77
C ASN A 78 -26.60 14.53 -18.16
N SER A 79 -25.74 14.79 -17.17
CA SER A 79 -24.35 15.16 -17.38
C SER A 79 -23.50 14.10 -18.08
N GLU A 80 -23.77 12.81 -17.84
CA GLU A 80 -23.00 11.71 -18.43
C GLU A 80 -23.23 11.61 -19.94
N GLN A 81 -24.49 11.59 -20.38
CA GLN A 81 -24.82 11.53 -21.80
C GLN A 81 -24.45 12.83 -22.52
N ALA A 82 -24.56 13.98 -21.84
CA ALA A 82 -24.10 15.26 -22.37
C ALA A 82 -22.59 15.23 -22.66
N GLU A 83 -21.78 14.78 -21.70
CA GLU A 83 -20.32 14.70 -21.85
C GLU A 83 -19.94 13.78 -23.01
N LYS A 84 -20.57 12.60 -23.08
CA LYS A 84 -20.34 11.60 -24.12
C LYS A 84 -20.65 12.16 -25.52
N ALA A 85 -21.82 12.78 -25.69
CA ALA A 85 -22.24 13.31 -26.98
C ALA A 85 -21.36 14.50 -27.42
N LEU A 86 -21.07 15.45 -26.52
CA LEU A 86 -20.22 16.60 -26.84
C LEU A 86 -18.77 16.21 -27.17
N LYS A 87 -18.21 15.20 -26.51
CA LYS A 87 -16.87 14.68 -26.84
C LYS A 87 -16.83 14.02 -28.22
N LYS A 88 -17.87 13.27 -28.60
CA LYS A 88 -17.98 12.71 -29.96
C LYS A 88 -18.03 13.81 -31.03
N ALA A 89 -18.78 14.89 -30.79
CA ALA A 89 -18.81 16.03 -31.69
C ALA A 89 -17.40 16.67 -31.86
N LEU A 90 -16.64 16.78 -30.75
CA LEU A 90 -15.27 17.28 -30.77
C LEU A 90 -14.31 16.35 -31.53
N GLU A 91 -14.43 15.03 -31.35
CA GLU A 91 -13.63 14.03 -32.05
C GLU A 91 -13.81 14.11 -33.57
N ILE A 92 -15.05 14.24 -34.04
CA ILE A 92 -15.36 14.39 -35.46
C ILE A 92 -14.77 15.70 -36.01
N ASN A 93 -14.81 16.79 -35.25
CA ASN A 93 -14.21 18.06 -35.66
C ASN A 93 -12.70 17.95 -35.89
N ILE A 94 -12.00 17.23 -35.00
CA ILE A 94 -10.56 16.96 -35.12
C ILE A 94 -10.29 16.07 -36.33
N LYS A 95 -11.05 14.97 -36.48
CA LYS A 95 -10.92 14.02 -37.61
C LYS A 95 -11.07 14.70 -38.96
N THR A 96 -11.99 15.66 -39.07
CA THR A 96 -12.29 16.40 -40.30
C THR A 96 -11.36 17.60 -40.53
N ARG A 97 -10.28 17.76 -39.75
CA ARG A 97 -9.33 18.89 -39.82
C ARG A 97 -10.01 20.26 -39.78
N HIS A 98 -11.09 20.40 -39.01
CA HIS A 98 -11.85 21.65 -38.89
C HIS A 98 -12.51 22.14 -40.19
N THR A 99 -12.68 21.27 -41.20
CA THR A 99 -13.25 21.65 -42.52
C THR A 99 -14.70 22.16 -42.42
N TYR A 100 -15.41 21.82 -41.34
CA TYR A 100 -16.82 22.15 -41.10
C TYR A 100 -17.04 22.89 -39.77
N SER A 101 -16.09 23.77 -39.41
CA SER A 101 -15.87 24.32 -38.06
C SER A 101 -16.83 25.41 -37.56
N SER A 102 -17.83 25.83 -38.33
CA SER A 102 -18.68 26.99 -37.95
C SER A 102 -19.41 26.85 -36.60
N HIS A 103 -19.56 25.62 -36.09
CA HIS A 103 -20.33 25.30 -34.88
C HIS A 103 -19.49 24.73 -33.74
N ILE A 104 -18.17 24.63 -33.90
CA ILE A 104 -17.32 24.05 -32.84
C ILE A 104 -17.31 24.91 -31.58
N LYS A 105 -17.48 26.23 -31.74
CA LYS A 105 -17.64 27.18 -30.64
C LYS A 105 -18.83 26.81 -29.75
N ASP A 106 -19.95 26.38 -30.33
CA ASP A 106 -21.14 26.00 -29.57
C ASP A 106 -20.91 24.71 -28.77
N VAL A 107 -20.10 23.79 -29.29
CA VAL A 107 -19.65 22.58 -28.56
C VAL A 107 -18.77 22.97 -27.37
N TYR A 108 -17.82 23.88 -27.56
CA TYR A 108 -16.97 24.37 -26.45
C TYR A 108 -17.76 25.09 -25.37
N LYS A 109 -18.73 25.92 -25.76
CA LYS A 109 -19.64 26.56 -24.83
C LYS A 109 -20.47 25.56 -24.03
N ALA A 110 -21.05 24.55 -24.70
CA ALA A 110 -21.82 23.50 -24.03
C ALA A 110 -20.97 22.65 -23.07
N LEU A 111 -19.70 22.39 -23.41
CA LEU A 111 -18.75 21.70 -22.51
C LEU A 111 -18.38 22.56 -21.31
N ALA A 112 -18.17 23.87 -21.49
CA ALA A 112 -17.90 24.78 -20.38
C ALA A 112 -19.08 24.83 -19.38
N GLU A 113 -20.31 24.94 -19.89
CA GLU A 113 -21.53 24.90 -19.07
C GLU A 113 -21.67 23.56 -18.32
N LEU A 114 -21.39 22.44 -19.00
CA LEU A 114 -21.44 21.11 -18.40
C LEU A 114 -20.45 20.97 -17.24
N TYR A 115 -19.17 21.30 -17.45
CA TYR A 115 -18.17 21.15 -16.40
C TYR A 115 -18.35 22.14 -15.26
N LYS A 116 -18.94 23.32 -15.51
CA LYS A 116 -19.36 24.22 -14.42
C LYS A 116 -20.42 23.56 -13.55
N LYS A 117 -21.46 22.96 -14.13
CA LYS A 117 -22.49 22.24 -13.36
C LYS A 117 -21.93 21.07 -12.55
N LYS A 118 -20.80 20.50 -12.96
CA LYS A 118 -20.09 19.42 -12.25
C LYS A 118 -19.12 19.91 -11.16
N ASN A 119 -19.03 21.23 -10.90
CA ASN A 119 -17.98 21.84 -10.06
C ASN A 119 -16.55 21.49 -10.52
N GLU A 120 -16.34 21.30 -11.82
CA GLU A 120 -15.03 21.07 -12.42
C GLU A 120 -14.50 22.36 -13.04
N GLY A 121 -14.38 23.42 -12.22
CA GLY A 121 -14.07 24.79 -12.66
C GLY A 121 -12.84 24.90 -13.57
N GLY A 122 -11.77 24.13 -13.30
CA GLY A 122 -10.58 24.12 -14.15
C GLY A 122 -10.84 23.63 -15.59
N LYS A 123 -11.68 22.60 -15.76
CA LYS A 123 -12.08 22.13 -17.10
C LYS A 123 -13.05 23.09 -17.76
N ALA A 124 -14.02 23.61 -17.00
CA ALA A 124 -14.97 24.61 -17.49
C ALA A 124 -14.25 25.83 -18.06
N TYR A 125 -13.27 26.37 -17.34
CA TYR A 125 -12.43 27.49 -17.78
C TYR A 125 -11.68 27.16 -19.09
N SER A 126 -11.10 25.97 -19.18
CA SER A 126 -10.33 25.56 -20.36
C SER A 126 -11.18 25.51 -21.64
N TYR A 127 -12.42 25.02 -21.56
CA TYR A 127 -13.33 24.98 -22.70
C TYR A 127 -13.91 26.35 -23.04
N LEU A 128 -14.17 27.18 -22.03
CA LEU A 128 -14.62 28.56 -22.24
C LEU A 128 -13.56 29.38 -22.98
N LYS A 129 -12.28 29.22 -22.65
CA LYS A 129 -11.19 29.87 -23.38
C LYS A 129 -11.17 29.48 -24.86
N LYS A 130 -11.33 28.19 -25.17
CA LYS A 130 -11.41 27.69 -26.56
C LYS A 130 -12.63 28.24 -27.29
N TYR A 131 -13.77 28.37 -26.60
CA TYR A 131 -14.96 29.02 -27.16
C TYR A 131 -14.65 30.45 -27.61
N MET A 132 -13.98 31.25 -26.76
CA MET A 132 -13.61 32.63 -27.08
C MET A 132 -12.63 32.73 -28.25
N GLU A 133 -11.65 31.82 -28.32
CA GLU A 133 -10.69 31.75 -29.43
C GLU A 133 -11.39 31.50 -30.78
N GLU A 134 -12.43 30.67 -30.82
CA GLU A 134 -13.19 30.38 -32.05
C GLU A 134 -14.24 31.47 -32.37
N GLU A 135 -14.86 32.10 -31.36
CA GLU A 135 -15.81 33.20 -31.55
C GLU A 135 -15.10 34.47 -32.05
N GLY A 136 -13.93 34.79 -31.49
CA GLY A 136 -13.10 35.94 -31.90
C GLY A 136 -12.60 35.84 -33.35
N ARG A 137 -12.47 34.62 -33.89
CA ARG A 137 -12.17 34.38 -35.32
C ARG A 137 -13.37 34.64 -36.24
N SER A 138 -14.59 34.61 -35.71
CA SER A 138 -15.82 34.59 -36.51
C SER A 138 -16.51 35.96 -36.62
N ASP A 139 -16.50 36.80 -35.57
CA ASP A 139 -17.16 38.12 -35.62
C ASP A 139 -16.76 39.06 -34.44
N ALA A 140 -15.80 39.97 -34.66
CA ALA A 140 -15.21 40.82 -33.61
C ALA A 140 -16.22 41.76 -32.90
N SER A 141 -17.27 42.21 -33.61
CA SER A 141 -18.29 43.11 -33.06
C SER A 141 -19.26 42.39 -32.13
N ARG A 142 -19.61 41.13 -32.43
CA ARG A 142 -20.43 40.29 -31.52
C ARG A 142 -19.65 39.82 -30.30
N PHE A 143 -18.37 39.53 -30.49
CA PHE A 143 -17.45 39.19 -29.40
C PHE A 143 -17.43 40.31 -28.34
N ALA A 144 -17.26 41.57 -28.75
CA ALA A 144 -17.26 42.72 -27.84
C ALA A 144 -18.57 42.88 -27.03
N ALA A 145 -19.73 42.63 -27.63
CA ALA A 145 -21.04 42.73 -26.96
C ALA A 145 -21.31 41.60 -25.95
N MET A 146 -20.74 40.41 -26.20
CA MET A 146 -20.90 39.23 -25.34
C MET A 146 -19.87 39.16 -24.20
N ASN A 147 -18.83 39.99 -24.26
CA ASN A 147 -17.71 39.97 -23.32
C ASN A 147 -18.12 40.20 -21.87
N LYS A 148 -19.09 41.06 -21.55
CA LYS A 148 -19.45 41.35 -20.15
C LYS A 148 -20.00 40.13 -19.39
N ALA A 149 -21.00 39.44 -19.96
CA ALA A 149 -21.55 38.23 -19.34
C ALA A 149 -20.55 37.06 -19.30
N THR A 150 -19.65 37.03 -20.29
CA THR A 150 -18.58 36.02 -20.36
C THR A 150 -17.47 36.32 -19.36
N GLU A 151 -17.19 37.60 -19.09
CA GLU A 151 -16.22 38.08 -18.11
C GLU A 151 -16.70 37.80 -16.68
N ASP A 152 -17.96 38.09 -16.36
CA ASP A 152 -18.57 37.71 -15.08
C ASP A 152 -18.50 36.19 -14.86
N PHE A 153 -18.83 35.41 -15.89
CA PHE A 153 -18.73 33.95 -15.87
C PHE A 153 -17.28 33.45 -15.75
N MET A 154 -16.32 34.11 -16.42
CA MET A 154 -14.90 33.81 -16.30
C MET A 154 -14.40 34.06 -14.88
N LEU A 155 -14.80 35.17 -14.25
CA LEU A 155 -14.40 35.49 -12.88
C LEU A 155 -14.93 34.45 -11.89
N GLU A 156 -16.18 34.04 -12.04
CA GLU A 156 -16.81 32.99 -11.21
C GLU A 156 -16.08 31.64 -11.35
N VAL A 157 -15.86 31.18 -12.59
CA VAL A 157 -15.21 29.89 -12.87
C VAL A 157 -13.71 29.91 -12.50
N LYS A 158 -13.04 31.06 -12.70
CA LYS A 158 -11.62 31.23 -12.33
C LYS A 158 -11.46 31.24 -10.81
N GLN A 159 -12.32 31.95 -10.08
CA GLN A 159 -12.29 32.00 -8.62
C GLN A 159 -12.49 30.60 -8.01
N GLU A 160 -13.46 29.82 -8.52
CA GLU A 160 -13.69 28.44 -8.10
C GLU A 160 -12.47 27.54 -8.42
N SER A 161 -11.88 27.70 -9.61
CA SER A 161 -10.67 26.95 -9.99
C SER A 161 -9.44 27.32 -9.14
N ASP A 162 -9.30 28.57 -8.73
CA ASP A 162 -8.15 29.03 -7.94
C ASP A 162 -8.26 28.56 -6.47
N TRP A 163 -9.47 28.54 -5.90
CA TRP A 163 -9.76 27.92 -4.60
C TRP A 163 -9.31 26.45 -4.56
N HIS A 164 -9.72 25.64 -5.55
CA HIS A 164 -9.36 24.24 -5.60
C HIS A 164 -7.85 23.97 -5.83
N LYS A 165 -7.13 24.91 -6.45
CA LYS A 165 -5.67 24.77 -6.66
C LYS A 165 -4.86 25.14 -5.42
N ASN A 166 -5.29 26.13 -4.65
CA ASN A 166 -4.51 26.67 -3.53
C ASN A 166 -4.56 25.80 -2.26
N ASP A 167 -5.60 24.98 -2.08
CA ASP A 167 -5.71 24.13 -0.88
C ASP A 167 -4.89 22.84 -0.95
N LEU A 168 -4.63 22.32 -2.15
CA LEU A 168 -3.89 21.07 -2.38
C LEU A 168 -2.49 21.03 -1.72
N PRO A 169 -1.63 22.06 -1.83
CA PRO A 169 -0.30 22.03 -1.19
C PRO A 169 -0.36 22.01 0.34
N LEU A 170 -1.37 22.64 0.97
CA LEU A 170 -1.53 22.63 2.43
C LEU A 170 -1.90 21.24 2.93
N PHE A 171 -2.81 20.53 2.25
CA PHE A 171 -3.16 19.15 2.61
C PHE A 171 -1.99 18.18 2.46
N ILE A 172 -1.16 18.36 1.42
CA ILE A 172 0.06 17.57 1.23
C ILE A 172 1.06 17.84 2.36
N ALA A 173 1.28 19.12 2.70
CA ALA A 173 2.19 19.51 3.79
C ALA A 173 1.74 18.96 5.15
N LEU A 174 0.44 19.03 5.47
CA LEU A 174 -0.12 18.45 6.70
C LEU A 174 0.06 16.93 6.74
N SER A 175 -0.20 16.24 5.64
CA SER A 175 -0.03 14.78 5.54
C SER A 175 1.43 14.36 5.79
N ILE A 176 2.39 15.07 5.21
CA ILE A 176 3.83 14.83 5.43
C ILE A 176 4.21 15.06 6.90
N SER A 177 3.68 16.11 7.53
CA SER A 177 3.97 16.40 8.94
C SER A 177 3.46 15.30 9.88
N VAL A 178 2.28 14.74 9.62
CA VAL A 178 1.71 13.64 10.42
C VAL A 178 2.55 12.37 10.26
N LEU A 179 2.97 12.04 9.03
CA LEU A 179 3.80 10.87 8.76
C LEU A 179 5.17 10.96 9.43
N THR A 180 5.79 12.14 9.43
CA THR A 180 7.10 12.34 10.08
C THR A 180 7.00 12.23 11.60
N ILE A 181 5.99 12.83 12.23
CA ILE A 181 5.76 12.72 13.68
C ILE A 181 5.49 11.26 14.08
N SER A 182 4.64 10.57 13.32
CA SER A 182 4.34 9.14 13.54
C SER A 182 5.61 8.27 13.43
N GLY A 183 6.44 8.50 12.41
CA GLY A 183 7.71 7.80 12.24
C GLY A 183 8.68 7.99 13.40
N VAL A 184 8.81 9.23 13.90
CA VAL A 184 9.64 9.55 15.07
C VAL A 184 9.11 8.86 16.33
N TYR A 185 7.80 8.85 16.54
CA TYR A 185 7.16 8.17 17.67
C TYR A 185 7.43 6.66 17.68
N VAL A 186 7.22 6.00 16.54
CA VAL A 186 7.48 4.55 16.38
C VAL A 186 8.95 4.24 16.64
N ARG A 187 9.88 5.05 16.10
CA ARG A 187 11.32 4.87 16.32
C ARG A 187 11.71 4.98 17.80
N LYS A 188 11.14 5.95 18.52
CA LYS A 188 11.37 6.11 19.96
C LYS A 188 10.84 4.92 20.76
N MET A 189 9.67 4.39 20.40
CA MET A 189 9.09 3.20 21.04
C MET A 189 9.96 1.94 20.82
N ILE A 190 10.40 1.70 19.59
CA ILE A 190 11.27 0.56 19.25
C ILE A 190 12.59 0.65 20.00
N SER A 191 13.19 1.85 20.09
CA SER A 191 14.43 2.06 20.84
C SER A 191 14.26 1.72 22.32
N GLY A 192 13.16 2.17 22.94
CA GLY A 192 12.85 1.85 24.34
C GLY A 192 12.64 0.35 24.59
N LEU A 193 11.96 -0.34 23.68
CA LEU A 193 11.78 -1.79 23.75
C LEU A 193 13.10 -2.55 23.59
N LYS A 194 13.99 -2.09 22.69
CA LYS A 194 15.32 -2.69 22.49
C LYS A 194 16.19 -2.56 23.75
N GLN A 195 16.16 -1.41 24.42
CA GLN A 195 16.87 -1.24 25.69
C GLN A 195 16.33 -2.16 26.80
N LYS A 196 14.99 -2.27 26.93
CA LYS A 196 14.37 -3.21 27.86
C LYS A 196 14.73 -4.67 27.56
N LYS A 197 14.78 -5.05 26.29
CA LYS A 197 15.20 -6.40 25.87
C LYS A 197 16.65 -6.68 26.24
N ASN A 198 17.55 -5.72 26.01
CA ASN A 198 18.98 -5.89 26.32
C ASN A 198 19.20 -6.01 27.83
N THR A 199 18.59 -5.14 28.63
CA THR A 199 18.68 -5.20 30.10
C THR A 199 18.12 -6.51 30.66
N LEU A 200 16.98 -6.98 30.12
CA LEU A 200 16.42 -8.27 30.53
C LEU A 200 17.33 -9.45 30.14
N LYS A 201 17.97 -9.38 28.96
CA LYS A 201 18.95 -10.38 28.53
C LYS A 201 20.16 -10.41 29.47
N GLU A 202 20.73 -9.25 29.79
CA GLU A 202 21.85 -9.13 30.74
C GLU A 202 21.49 -9.69 32.12
N GLN A 203 20.30 -9.37 32.63
CA GLN A 203 19.81 -9.92 33.90
C GLN A 203 19.61 -11.44 33.85
N THR A 204 19.09 -11.96 32.75
CA THR A 204 18.89 -13.41 32.54
C THR A 204 20.22 -14.14 32.46
N ASP A 205 21.18 -13.61 31.71
CA ASP A 205 22.52 -14.18 31.58
C ASP A 205 23.27 -14.14 32.92
N ALA A 206 23.17 -13.03 33.66
CA ALA A 206 23.74 -12.90 35.00
C ALA A 206 23.11 -13.89 35.99
N LEU A 207 21.79 -14.08 35.95
CA LEU A 207 21.09 -15.04 36.79
C LEU A 207 21.48 -16.48 36.44
N LYS A 208 21.54 -16.82 35.14
CA LYS A 208 21.98 -18.13 34.66
C LYS A 208 23.39 -18.44 35.15
N ASN A 209 24.32 -17.51 35.00
CA ASN A 209 25.69 -17.66 35.49
C ASN A 209 25.70 -17.84 37.01
N ARG A 210 24.94 -17.04 37.77
CA ARG A 210 24.86 -17.17 39.24
C ARG A 210 24.31 -18.53 39.67
N VAL A 211 23.29 -19.05 38.98
CA VAL A 211 22.73 -20.38 39.25
C VAL A 211 23.75 -21.47 38.95
N GLN A 212 24.44 -21.39 37.80
CA GLN A 212 25.49 -22.33 37.42
C GLN A 212 26.65 -22.32 38.43
N THR A 213 27.14 -21.14 38.83
CA THR A 213 28.20 -21.01 39.84
C THR A 213 27.76 -21.61 41.17
N LYS A 214 26.54 -21.34 41.64
CA LYS A 214 26.03 -21.92 42.89
C LYS A 214 25.91 -23.44 42.83
N GLN A 215 25.42 -23.99 41.72
CA GLN A 215 25.32 -25.43 41.51
C GLN A 215 26.71 -26.09 41.51
N LEU A 216 27.71 -25.44 40.91
CA LEU A 216 29.10 -25.90 40.90
C LEU A 216 29.75 -25.82 42.29
N GLU A 217 29.47 -24.76 43.06
CA GLU A 217 29.93 -24.63 44.44
C GLU A 217 29.31 -25.71 45.34
N GLU A 218 28.00 -25.93 45.24
CA GLU A 218 27.27 -26.94 46.01
C GLU A 218 27.83 -28.34 45.77
N ILE A 219 28.00 -28.73 44.50
CA ILE A 219 28.53 -30.06 44.18
C ILE A 219 29.99 -30.24 44.57
N THR A 220 30.79 -29.18 44.46
CA THR A 220 32.19 -29.17 44.90
C THR A 220 32.27 -29.38 46.42
N GLU A 221 31.40 -28.75 47.20
CA GLU A 221 31.35 -28.94 48.65
C GLU A 221 30.87 -30.34 49.04
N LEU A 222 29.89 -30.91 48.34
CA LEU A 222 29.47 -32.31 48.54
C LEU A 222 30.64 -33.29 48.29
N ALA A 223 31.45 -33.03 47.26
CA ALA A 223 32.63 -33.83 46.96
C ALA A 223 33.68 -33.77 48.08
N LYS A 224 33.98 -32.56 48.57
CA LYS A 224 34.95 -32.33 49.64
C LYS A 224 34.57 -33.00 50.94
N ARG A 225 33.27 -33.05 51.25
CA ARG A 225 32.73 -33.70 52.44
C ARG A 225 32.57 -35.22 52.29
N ASN A 226 32.88 -35.77 51.11
CA ASN A 226 32.64 -37.18 50.76
C ASN A 226 31.18 -37.60 51.03
N ASP A 227 30.24 -36.72 50.68
CA ASP A 227 28.81 -36.93 50.93
C ASP A 227 28.24 -37.98 49.96
N SER A 228 27.40 -38.89 50.46
CA SER A 228 26.76 -39.95 49.66
C SER A 228 25.88 -39.42 48.52
N SER A 229 25.36 -38.20 48.65
CA SER A 229 24.53 -37.54 47.64
C SER A 229 25.32 -36.92 46.48
N PHE A 230 26.66 -36.82 46.61
CA PHE A 230 27.53 -36.20 45.59
C PHE A 230 27.31 -36.79 44.20
N LEU A 231 27.33 -38.12 44.07
CA LEU A 231 27.19 -38.78 42.77
C LEU A 231 25.81 -38.54 42.15
N LEU A 232 24.76 -38.51 42.96
CA LEU A 232 23.41 -38.23 42.50
C LEU A 232 23.33 -36.80 41.95
N LYS A 233 23.83 -35.83 42.72
CA LYS A 233 23.87 -34.42 42.31
C LYS A 233 24.75 -34.19 41.08
N PHE A 234 25.84 -34.94 40.97
CA PHE A 234 26.72 -34.93 39.79
C PHE A 234 26.01 -35.43 38.54
N LYS A 235 25.25 -36.53 38.64
CA LYS A 235 24.47 -37.07 37.52
C LYS A 235 23.40 -36.07 37.03
N GLU A 236 22.81 -35.29 37.94
CA GLU A 236 21.86 -34.23 37.59
C GLU A 236 22.52 -33.08 36.82
N LEU A 237 23.74 -32.68 37.22
CA LEU A 237 24.45 -31.53 36.62
C LEU A 237 25.25 -31.89 35.36
N TYR A 238 25.75 -33.12 35.26
CA TYR A 238 26.57 -33.60 34.13
C TYR A 238 26.06 -34.96 33.60
N PRO A 239 24.81 -35.06 33.12
CA PRO A 239 24.23 -36.31 32.65
C PRO A 239 24.96 -36.88 31.42
N ASP A 240 25.37 -36.02 30.49
CA ASP A 240 26.05 -36.43 29.26
C ASP A 240 27.43 -37.01 29.54
N PHE A 241 28.19 -36.45 30.48
CA PHE A 241 29.46 -37.00 30.92
C PHE A 241 29.32 -38.45 31.40
N ILE A 242 28.32 -38.72 32.25
CA ILE A 242 28.06 -40.06 32.79
C ILE A 242 27.65 -41.01 31.66
N LYS A 243 26.82 -40.53 30.72
CA LYS A 243 26.42 -41.30 29.55
C LYS A 243 27.62 -41.67 28.68
N GLU A 244 28.51 -40.73 28.37
CA GLU A 244 29.71 -41.01 27.56
C GLU A 244 30.67 -41.98 28.27
N LEU A 245 30.85 -41.85 29.60
CA LEU A 245 31.65 -42.82 30.36
C LEU A 245 31.09 -44.24 30.28
N LEU A 246 29.77 -44.37 30.42
CA LEU A 246 29.10 -45.67 30.36
C LEU A 246 29.03 -46.25 28.94
N LYS A 247 29.14 -45.42 27.89
CA LYS A 247 29.33 -45.92 26.52
C LYS A 247 30.71 -46.55 26.34
N ILE A 248 31.75 -45.98 26.95
CA ILE A 248 33.12 -46.50 26.87
C ILE A 248 33.24 -47.79 27.69
N ASN A 249 32.71 -47.80 28.91
CA ASN A 249 32.73 -48.96 29.79
C ASN A 249 31.42 -49.05 30.59
N PRO A 250 30.45 -49.89 30.16
CA PRO A 250 29.17 -50.06 30.83
C PRO A 250 29.28 -50.64 32.25
N ASP A 251 30.37 -51.34 32.56
CA ASP A 251 30.55 -52.07 33.83
C ASP A 251 31.13 -51.18 34.94
N LEU A 252 31.19 -49.86 34.75
CA LEU A 252 31.70 -48.93 35.77
C LEU A 252 30.78 -48.90 36.99
N GLU A 253 31.35 -49.17 38.15
CA GLU A 253 30.61 -49.13 39.41
C GLU A 253 30.36 -47.69 39.87
N ASN A 254 29.35 -47.47 40.72
CA ASN A 254 29.10 -46.16 41.33
C ASN A 254 30.36 -45.61 42.05
N SER A 255 31.17 -46.47 42.67
CA SER A 255 32.40 -46.06 43.34
C SER A 255 33.48 -45.53 42.38
N GLU A 256 33.43 -45.95 41.12
CA GLU A 256 34.32 -45.51 40.04
C GLU A 256 33.74 -44.29 39.32
N LEU A 257 32.43 -44.24 39.11
CA LEU A 257 31.74 -43.06 38.61
C LEU A 257 31.93 -41.86 39.54
N THR A 258 31.85 -42.05 40.85
CA THR A 258 32.19 -41.01 41.85
C THR A 258 33.62 -40.52 41.68
N PHE A 259 34.56 -41.44 41.41
CA PHE A 259 35.96 -41.08 41.23
C PHE A 259 36.20 -40.31 39.93
N CYS A 260 35.58 -40.73 38.82
CA CYS A 260 35.61 -40.01 37.55
C CYS A 260 34.96 -38.63 37.67
N ALA A 261 33.86 -38.50 38.43
CA ALA A 261 33.22 -37.23 38.73
C ALA A 261 34.17 -36.28 39.51
N MET A 262 34.89 -36.79 40.51
CA MET A 262 35.91 -36.00 41.22
C MET A 262 37.07 -35.56 40.31
N LEU A 263 37.48 -36.40 39.35
CA LEU A 263 38.48 -36.03 38.36
C LEU A 263 37.96 -35.00 37.35
N LYS A 264 36.68 -35.08 36.94
CA LYS A 264 36.03 -34.08 36.08
C LYS A 264 35.94 -32.71 36.74
N LEU A 265 35.79 -32.66 38.06
CA LEU A 265 35.90 -31.43 38.88
C LEU A 265 37.36 -30.98 39.12
N ARG A 266 38.34 -31.65 38.49
CA ARG A 266 39.78 -31.36 38.56
C ARG A 266 40.40 -31.47 39.96
N PHE A 267 39.83 -32.28 40.85
CA PHE A 267 40.50 -32.57 42.11
C PHE A 267 41.80 -33.36 41.86
N SER A 268 42.87 -32.91 42.50
CA SER A 268 44.14 -33.61 42.51
C SER A 268 44.02 -34.92 43.28
N SER A 269 44.90 -35.87 43.00
CA SER A 269 44.92 -37.13 43.76
C SER A 269 45.18 -36.93 45.25
N LYS A 270 45.87 -35.84 45.64
CA LYS A 270 46.07 -35.44 47.04
C LYS A 270 44.77 -34.99 47.67
N GLU A 271 44.04 -34.08 47.02
CA GLU A 271 42.74 -33.61 47.50
C GLU A 271 41.72 -34.74 47.60
N ILE A 272 41.64 -35.62 46.60
CA ILE A 272 40.74 -36.79 46.66
C ILE A 272 41.11 -37.71 47.83
N ALA A 273 42.40 -37.91 48.10
CA ALA A 273 42.86 -38.70 49.23
C ALA A 273 42.43 -38.08 50.57
N ASP A 274 42.58 -36.77 50.69
CA ASP A 274 42.18 -35.99 51.86
C ASP A 274 40.66 -36.03 52.07
N TYR A 275 39.86 -35.85 51.00
CA TYR A 275 38.39 -35.86 51.08
C TYR A 275 37.82 -37.25 51.40
N THR A 276 38.41 -38.31 50.84
CA THR A 276 37.92 -39.68 51.00
C THR A 276 38.58 -40.44 52.15
N PHE A 277 39.47 -39.81 52.91
CA PHE A 277 40.21 -40.38 54.03
C PHE A 277 40.99 -41.67 53.67
N VAL A 278 41.59 -41.69 52.49
CA VAL A 278 42.41 -42.82 52.00
C VAL A 278 43.84 -42.38 51.74
N GLN A 279 44.77 -43.34 51.66
CA GLN A 279 46.16 -43.02 51.33
C GLN A 279 46.29 -42.47 49.90
N HIS A 280 47.09 -41.42 49.72
CA HIS A 280 47.40 -40.83 48.41
C HIS A 280 47.84 -41.87 47.38
N ARG A 281 48.67 -42.85 47.79
CA ARG A 281 49.13 -43.94 46.91
C ARG A 281 47.98 -44.81 46.40
N SER A 282 46.94 -45.03 47.21
CA SER A 282 45.75 -45.78 46.81
C SER A 282 44.92 -45.02 45.78
N VAL A 283 44.80 -43.69 45.90
CA VAL A 283 44.16 -42.84 44.90
C VAL A 283 44.89 -42.87 43.56
N GLN A 284 46.23 -42.81 43.58
CA GLN A 284 47.05 -42.90 42.36
C GLN A 284 46.86 -44.25 41.66
N GLN A 285 46.81 -45.36 42.42
CA GLN A 285 46.50 -46.67 41.85
C GLN A 285 45.09 -46.74 41.27
N LYS A 286 44.09 -46.16 41.95
CA LYS A 286 42.71 -46.07 41.42
C LYS A 286 42.66 -45.25 40.13
N LYS A 287 43.37 -44.13 40.06
CA LYS A 287 43.55 -43.29 38.85
C LYS A 287 44.16 -44.08 37.68
N TYR A 288 45.19 -44.89 37.95
CA TYR A 288 45.77 -45.78 36.95
C TYR A 288 44.78 -46.84 36.45
N ARG A 289 44.02 -47.47 37.35
CA ARG A 289 42.99 -48.47 36.98
C ARG A 289 41.90 -47.85 36.10
N ILE A 290 41.41 -46.66 36.46
CA ILE A 290 40.44 -45.91 35.65
C ILE A 290 40.99 -45.61 34.25
N ARG A 291 42.26 -45.20 34.15
CA ARG A 291 42.93 -44.99 32.86
C ARG A 291 42.87 -46.22 31.97
N LYS A 292 43.12 -47.41 32.54
CA LYS A 292 43.04 -48.69 31.80
C LYS A 292 41.60 -49.09 31.46
N ARG A 293 40.65 -48.92 32.38
CA ARG A 293 39.24 -49.26 32.16
C ARG A 293 38.56 -48.39 31.09
N LEU A 294 38.98 -47.12 30.98
CA LEU A 294 38.48 -46.16 29.99
C LEU A 294 39.34 -46.12 28.72
N ASN A 295 40.34 -47.01 28.61
CA ASN A 295 41.27 -47.09 27.48
C ASN A 295 41.94 -45.74 27.10
N ILE A 296 42.32 -44.94 28.10
CA ILE A 296 42.91 -43.62 27.87
C ILE A 296 44.38 -43.79 27.45
N PRO A 297 44.79 -43.27 26.27
CA PRO A 297 46.16 -43.34 25.78
C PRO A 297 47.18 -42.75 26.76
N GLY A 298 48.39 -43.32 26.79
CA GLY A 298 49.48 -42.91 27.69
C GLY A 298 49.89 -41.43 27.55
N GLU A 299 49.73 -40.86 26.37
CA GLU A 299 50.14 -39.50 26.03
C GLU A 299 49.10 -38.43 26.42
N ILE A 300 47.84 -38.82 26.66
CA ILE A 300 46.75 -37.88 26.96
C ILE A 300 46.65 -37.69 28.47
N ASP A 301 46.70 -36.44 28.95
CA ASP A 301 46.40 -36.18 30.35
C ASP A 301 44.96 -36.57 30.68
N ILE A 302 44.79 -37.25 31.81
CA ILE A 302 43.48 -37.78 32.19
C ILE A 302 42.46 -36.68 32.49
N TYR A 303 42.88 -35.52 33.00
CA TYR A 303 41.97 -34.39 33.21
C TYR A 303 41.51 -33.78 31.89
N ASP A 304 42.40 -33.69 30.91
CA ASP A 304 42.06 -33.22 29.56
C ASP A 304 41.12 -34.20 28.85
N PHE A 305 41.34 -35.51 29.01
CA PHE A 305 40.40 -36.53 28.53
C PHE A 305 39.00 -36.34 29.12
N PHE A 306 38.91 -36.12 30.44
CA PHE A 306 37.62 -35.87 31.08
C PHE A 306 37.00 -34.52 30.70
N GLU A 307 37.81 -33.48 30.42
CA GLU A 307 37.31 -32.19 29.92
C GLU A 307 36.63 -32.34 28.55
N ASN A 308 37.29 -33.06 27.63
CA ASN A 308 36.84 -33.26 26.24
C ASN A 308 35.69 -34.28 26.08
N LEU A 309 35.32 -35.00 27.14
CA LEU A 309 34.17 -35.91 27.14
C LEU A 309 32.79 -35.19 27.11
N THR A 310 32.78 -33.85 27.12
CA THR A 310 31.56 -33.04 27.19
C THR A 310 31.49 -31.88 26.17
N GLU A 311 32.37 -31.85 25.16
CA GLU A 311 32.12 -31.05 23.95
C GLU A 311 31.28 -31.83 22.94
#